data_AF-A0A2E7VD09-F1
#
_entry.id   AF-A0A2E7VD09-F1
#
_cell.length_a   1.000
_cell.length_b   1.000
_cell.length_c   1.000
_cell.angle_alpha   90.00
_cell.angle_beta   90.00
_cell.angle_gamma   90.00
#
_symmetry.space_group_name_H-M   'P 1'
#
loop_
_entity.id
_entity.type
_entity.pdbx_description
1 polymer ?
#
loop_
_entity_poly.entity_id
_entity_poly.type
_entity_poly.pdbx_seq_one_letter_code
_entity_poly.pdbx_strand_id
1 'polypeptide(L)'
;MNEDVNPDVICDRSITMWPGQAGDVEEERSTEWWDDLAELNPEACIFDGPGPKTLFDSCIVGYASRPGMEPVIVYDEDLMIERLSETMGLEDAVDYLCANTFSAYLGEGTPMILRRYEDGART
;
A
#
# COMPACT_ATOMS: atom_id res chain seq x y z
N MET A 1 32.23 24.40 26.11
CA MET A 1 32.24 23.94 24.71
C MET A 1 31.34 22.73 24.69
N ASN A 2 30.33 22.78 23.83
CA ASN A 2 29.01 22.17 23.99
C ASN A 2 29.05 20.64 24.04
N GLU A 3 28.30 20.08 24.98
CA GLU A 3 27.78 18.72 24.92
C GLU A 3 26.48 18.79 24.10
N ASP A 4 26.50 18.19 22.92
CA ASP A 4 25.34 18.08 22.04
C ASP A 4 24.28 17.20 22.70
N VAL A 5 23.20 17.86 23.14
CA VAL A 5 21.95 17.22 23.56
C VAL A 5 21.30 16.65 22.31
N ASN A 6 21.23 15.32 22.22
CA ASN A 6 20.46 14.61 21.20
C ASN A 6 18.96 14.65 21.60
N PRO A 7 18.07 15.31 20.83
CA PRO A 7 16.68 15.52 21.25
C PRO A 7 15.68 14.42 20.87
N ASP A 8 16.04 13.34 20.17
CA ASP A 8 15.04 12.36 19.69
C ASP A 8 14.92 11.09 20.54
N VAL A 9 14.78 11.29 21.85
CA VAL A 9 14.24 10.28 22.76
C VAL A 9 12.73 10.44 22.80
N ILE A 10 12.00 9.75 21.91
CA ILE A 10 10.60 9.40 22.16
C ILE A 10 10.39 7.91 21.88
N CYS A 11 10.28 7.17 22.99
CA CYS A 11 9.60 5.89 23.16
C CYS A 11 10.30 4.61 22.65
N ASP A 12 11.32 4.18 23.39
CA ASP A 12 11.55 2.75 23.62
C ASP A 12 10.41 2.16 24.46
N ARG A 13 9.85 1.03 24.02
CA ARG A 13 9.35 -0.05 24.90
C ARG A 13 9.16 -1.37 24.13
N SER A 14 10.30 -2.05 23.99
CA SER A 14 10.47 -3.50 24.21
C SER A 14 9.63 -4.48 23.38
N ILE A 15 10.16 -4.86 22.21
CA ILE A 15 9.98 -6.21 21.66
C ILE A 15 11.18 -7.04 22.08
N THR A 16 10.93 -8.04 22.93
CA THR A 16 11.93 -9.06 23.28
C THR A 16 12.28 -9.83 22.01
N MET A 17 13.51 -9.68 21.55
CA MET A 17 14.07 -10.44 20.42
C MET A 17 14.08 -11.95 20.72
N TRP A 18 13.55 -12.74 19.80
CA TRP A 18 13.97 -14.13 19.61
C TRP A 18 14.97 -14.19 18.45
N PRO A 19 16.09 -14.93 18.57
CA PRO A 19 17.10 -14.94 17.53
C PRO A 19 16.64 -15.86 16.40
N GLY A 20 16.33 -15.28 15.24
CA GLY A 20 16.19 -16.02 13.99
C GLY A 20 14.86 -15.85 13.29
N GLN A 21 14.66 -14.71 12.63
CA GLN A 21 14.03 -14.67 11.32
C GLN A 21 14.60 -13.45 10.58
N ALA A 22 14.76 -13.58 9.27
CA ALA A 22 15.44 -12.64 8.39
C ALA A 22 14.97 -11.18 8.62
N GLY A 23 15.92 -10.26 8.57
CA GLY A 23 15.66 -8.84 8.81
C GLY A 23 14.54 -8.32 7.94
N ASP A 24 13.52 -7.77 8.59
CA ASP A 24 12.60 -6.84 7.98
C ASP A 24 13.43 -5.62 7.61
N VAL A 25 13.83 -5.55 6.34
CA VAL A 25 14.25 -4.29 5.72
C VAL A 25 12.96 -3.48 5.66
N GLU A 26 12.72 -2.62 6.66
CA GLU A 26 11.74 -1.55 6.52
C GLU A 26 12.28 -0.63 5.41
N GLU A 27 11.98 -0.98 4.17
CA GLU A 27 12.27 -0.18 3.00
C GLU A 27 11.50 1.12 3.16
N GLU A 28 12.22 2.17 3.56
CA GLU A 28 11.66 3.50 3.77
C GLU A 28 10.86 3.87 2.52
N ARG A 29 9.57 4.17 2.68
CA ARG A 29 8.65 4.57 1.60
C ARG A 29 9.02 5.95 1.06
N SER A 30 10.23 6.09 0.54
CA SER A 30 10.86 7.33 0.07
C SER A 30 10.30 7.73 -1.29
N THR A 31 9.05 8.19 -1.33
CA THR A 31 8.59 8.98 -2.47
C THR A 31 7.86 10.22 -1.99
N GLU A 32 8.20 11.39 -2.55
CA GLU A 32 7.64 12.70 -2.17
C GLU A 32 6.09 12.72 -2.20
N TRP A 33 5.47 11.89 -3.04
CA TRP A 33 4.01 11.81 -3.14
C TRP A 33 3.33 11.19 -1.91
N TRP A 34 4.06 10.43 -1.09
CA TRP A 34 3.51 9.79 0.11
C TRP A 34 3.33 10.81 1.23
N ASP A 35 4.30 11.70 1.42
CA ASP A 35 4.20 12.84 2.32
C ASP A 35 3.06 13.78 1.88
N ASP A 36 2.99 14.10 0.58
CA ASP A 36 1.91 14.92 0.02
C ASP A 36 0.52 14.31 0.30
N LEU A 37 0.37 13.00 0.10
CA LEU A 37 -0.88 12.30 0.36
C LEU A 37 -1.22 12.29 1.85
N ALA A 38 -0.24 12.05 2.73
CA ALA A 38 -0.46 12.06 4.17
C ALA A 38 -0.84 13.44 4.71
N GLU A 39 -0.33 14.52 4.11
CA GLU A 39 -0.75 15.88 4.42
C GLU A 39 -2.17 16.20 3.93
N LEU A 40 -2.54 15.70 2.74
CA LEU A 40 -3.84 15.97 2.12
C LEU A 40 -4.98 15.07 2.62
N ASN A 41 -4.66 13.84 2.97
CA ASN A 41 -5.58 12.83 3.48
C ASN A 41 -4.84 11.84 4.40
N PRO A 42 -4.73 12.13 5.70
CA PRO A 42 -4.11 11.22 6.66
C PRO A 42 -4.91 9.93 6.88
N GLU A 43 -6.19 9.92 6.50
CA GLU A 43 -7.11 8.77 6.61
C GLU A 43 -7.18 7.97 5.30
N ALA A 44 -6.28 8.21 4.35
CA ALA A 44 -6.18 7.44 3.11
C ALA A 44 -5.96 5.96 3.45
N CYS A 45 -6.89 5.11 3.01
CA CYS A 45 -6.78 3.68 3.25
C CYS A 45 -5.75 3.06 2.30
N ILE A 46 -5.06 2.03 2.78
CA ILE A 46 -4.12 1.22 2.02
C ILE A 46 -4.58 -0.22 2.17
N PHE A 47 -4.58 -0.98 1.08
CA PHE A 47 -4.90 -2.39 1.16
C PHE A 47 -3.72 -3.17 1.76
N ASP A 48 -3.99 -3.96 2.80
CA ASP A 48 -3.02 -4.91 3.38
C ASP A 48 -3.25 -6.28 2.73
N GLY A 49 -2.19 -6.89 2.23
CA GLY A 49 -2.25 -8.15 1.48
C GLY A 49 -1.76 -9.36 2.28
N PRO A 50 -2.05 -10.58 1.80
CA PRO A 50 -1.47 -11.77 2.39
C PRO A 50 0.02 -11.83 2.01
N GLY A 51 0.89 -11.76 3.02
CA GLY A 51 2.35 -11.84 2.82
C GLY A 51 3.07 -10.59 3.33
N PRO A 52 4.19 -10.18 2.69
CA PRO A 52 4.92 -8.99 3.12
C PRO A 52 4.08 -7.72 2.89
N LYS A 53 4.18 -6.74 3.79
CA LYS A 53 3.46 -5.47 3.69
C LYS A 53 3.72 -4.70 2.39
N THR A 54 4.85 -4.99 1.74
CA THR A 54 5.26 -4.38 0.47
C THR A 54 4.61 -5.01 -0.77
N LEU A 55 3.81 -6.07 -0.61
CA LEU A 55 3.21 -6.77 -1.75
C LEU A 55 2.31 -5.83 -2.56
N PHE A 56 1.32 -5.21 -1.91
CA PHE A 56 0.42 -4.28 -2.58
C PHE A 56 1.05 -2.90 -2.80
N ASP A 57 2.04 -2.49 -2.01
CA ASP A 57 2.76 -1.24 -2.23
C ASP A 57 3.38 -1.19 -3.64
N SER A 58 3.91 -2.33 -4.11
CA SER A 58 4.46 -2.44 -5.48
C SER A 58 3.41 -2.30 -6.61
N CYS A 59 2.13 -2.37 -6.26
CA CYS A 59 1.00 -2.23 -7.20
C CYS A 59 0.40 -0.80 -7.20
N ILE A 60 0.93 0.11 -6.37
CA ILE A 60 0.48 1.49 -6.32
C ILE A 60 0.99 2.25 -7.54
N VAL A 61 0.06 2.86 -8.28
CA VAL A 61 0.38 3.74 -9.41
C VAL A 61 0.60 5.18 -8.94
N GLY A 62 -0.12 5.60 -7.89
CA GLY A 62 -0.06 6.93 -7.29
C GLY A 62 -1.31 7.23 -6.47
N TYR A 63 -1.69 8.51 -6.36
CA TYR A 63 -2.95 8.95 -5.76
C TYR A 63 -3.80 9.73 -6.77
N ALA A 64 -5.11 9.71 -6.60
CA ALA A 64 -6.06 10.47 -7.41
C ALA A 64 -6.83 11.46 -6.54
N SER A 65 -6.91 12.70 -7.01
CA SER A 65 -7.72 13.76 -6.39
C SER A 65 -9.01 13.97 -7.19
N ARG A 66 -10.12 14.18 -6.48
CA ARG A 66 -11.42 14.51 -7.05
C ARG A 66 -11.87 15.86 -6.48
N PRO A 67 -12.46 16.76 -7.29
CA PRO A 67 -12.95 18.03 -6.79
C PRO A 67 -13.96 17.82 -5.63
N GLY A 68 -13.64 18.37 -4.46
CA GLY A 68 -14.50 18.30 -3.28
C GLY A 68 -14.42 16.99 -2.47
N MET A 69 -13.47 16.11 -2.76
CA MET A 69 -13.17 14.94 -1.93
C MET A 69 -11.66 14.84 -1.67
N GLU A 70 -11.31 14.19 -0.56
CA GLU A 70 -9.92 13.92 -0.20
C GLU A 70 -9.28 12.96 -1.24
N PRO A 71 -7.98 13.13 -1.53
CA PRO A 71 -7.27 12.26 -2.46
C PRO A 71 -7.19 10.83 -1.91
N VAL A 72 -7.24 9.84 -2.80
CA VAL A 72 -7.17 8.41 -2.45
C VAL A 72 -6.12 7.70 -3.28
N ILE A 73 -5.58 6.60 -2.76
CA ILE A 73 -4.58 5.80 -3.44
C ILE A 73 -5.19 5.11 -4.66
N VAL A 74 -4.39 4.95 -5.71
CA VAL A 74 -4.75 4.25 -6.94
C VAL A 74 -3.84 3.04 -7.11
N TYR A 75 -4.46 1.86 -7.21
CA TYR A 75 -3.78 0.60 -7.49
C TYR A 75 -4.05 0.16 -8.93
N ASP A 76 -3.11 -0.57 -9.52
CA ASP A 76 -3.30 -1.22 -10.82
C ASP A 76 -3.87 -2.63 -10.64
N GLU A 77 -5.02 -2.91 -11.26
CA GLU A 77 -5.68 -4.22 -11.13
C GLU A 77 -4.81 -5.37 -11.63
N ASP A 78 -4.17 -5.20 -12.78
CA ASP A 78 -3.40 -6.27 -13.42
C ASP A 78 -2.16 -6.59 -12.57
N LEU A 79 -1.49 -5.57 -12.02
CA LEU A 79 -0.37 -5.77 -11.10
C LEU A 79 -0.80 -6.46 -9.80
N MET A 80 -1.95 -6.10 -9.23
CA MET A 80 -2.45 -6.76 -8.01
C MET A 80 -2.71 -8.24 -8.25
N ILE A 81 -3.34 -8.58 -9.38
CA ILE A 81 -3.61 -9.97 -9.76
C ILE A 81 -2.30 -10.72 -10.00
N GLU A 82 -1.37 -10.14 -10.77
CA GLU A 82 -0.08 -10.75 -11.07
C GLU A 82 0.69 -11.06 -9.78
N ARG A 83 0.87 -10.08 -8.91
CA ARG A 83 1.64 -10.23 -7.66
C ARG A 83 1.00 -11.22 -6.69
N LEU A 84 -0.33 -11.21 -6.58
CA LEU A 84 -1.02 -12.15 -5.70
C LEU A 84 -1.01 -13.57 -6.28
N SER A 85 -1.07 -13.71 -7.60
CA SER A 85 -1.01 -15.01 -8.28
C SER A 85 0.31 -15.74 -8.08
N GLU A 86 1.41 -15.01 -7.84
CA GLU A 86 2.71 -15.60 -7.48
C GLU A 86 2.65 -16.35 -6.14
N THR A 87 1.73 -15.98 -5.26
CA THR A 87 1.61 -16.54 -3.90
C THR A 87 0.57 -17.66 -3.81
N MET A 88 -0.58 -17.50 -4.46
CA MET A 88 -1.72 -18.42 -4.32
C MET A 88 -2.30 -18.95 -5.64
N GLY A 89 -1.71 -18.61 -6.78
CA GLY A 89 -2.25 -18.96 -8.10
C GLY A 89 -3.34 -17.98 -8.56
N LEU A 90 -3.63 -18.00 -9.87
CA LEU A 90 -4.45 -16.98 -10.52
C LEU A 90 -5.91 -16.98 -10.05
N GLU A 91 -6.57 -18.14 -10.00
CA GLU A 91 -7.99 -18.23 -9.65
C GLU A 91 -8.22 -17.78 -8.19
N ASP A 92 -7.41 -18.29 -7.26
CA ASP A 92 -7.48 -17.91 -5.84
C ASP A 92 -7.15 -16.42 -5.62
N ALA A 93 -6.19 -15.87 -6.39
CA ALA A 93 -5.85 -14.46 -6.33
C ALA A 93 -7.01 -13.56 -6.76
N VAL A 94 -7.67 -13.91 -7.87
CA VAL A 94 -8.84 -13.15 -8.36
C VAL A 94 -9.99 -13.21 -7.36
N ASP A 95 -10.29 -14.39 -6.81
CA ASP A 95 -11.35 -14.55 -5.81
C ASP A 95 -11.04 -13.77 -4.53
N TYR A 96 -9.79 -13.80 -4.06
CA TYR A 96 -9.34 -13.02 -2.90
C TYR A 96 -9.53 -11.53 -3.13
N LEU A 97 -9.06 -11.00 -4.27
CA LEU A 97 -9.16 -9.58 -4.61
C LEU A 97 -10.61 -9.14 -4.79
N CYS A 98 -11.45 -9.98 -5.40
CA CYS A 98 -12.87 -9.67 -5.56
C CYS A 98 -13.58 -9.50 -4.22
N ALA A 99 -13.30 -10.37 -3.25
CA ALA A 99 -13.95 -10.35 -1.94
C ALA A 99 -13.39 -9.27 -1.01
N ASN A 100 -12.07 -9.07 -0.98
CA ASN A 100 -11.39 -8.24 0.02
C ASN A 100 -11.03 -6.83 -0.48
N THR A 101 -11.02 -6.62 -1.80
CA THR A 101 -10.43 -5.43 -2.41
C THR A 101 -11.42 -4.75 -3.36
N PHE A 102 -11.80 -5.41 -4.45
CA PHE A 102 -12.64 -4.82 -5.50
C PHE A 102 -14.08 -4.56 -5.06
N SER A 103 -14.60 -5.38 -4.14
CA SER A 103 -15.94 -5.19 -3.57
C SER A 103 -15.91 -4.49 -2.21
N ALA A 104 -14.74 -4.09 -1.72
CA ALA A 104 -14.60 -3.49 -0.39
C ALA A 104 -14.97 -2.00 -0.43
N TYR A 105 -15.68 -1.56 0.61
CA TYR A 105 -15.92 -0.15 0.89
C TYR A 105 -15.52 0.12 2.34
N LEU A 106 -14.42 0.83 2.51
CA LEU A 106 -13.81 1.16 3.81
C LEU A 106 -14.12 2.60 4.25
N GLY A 107 -14.90 3.35 3.46
CA GLY A 107 -15.23 4.75 3.68
C GLY A 107 -14.74 5.65 2.54
N GLU A 108 -14.68 6.96 2.79
CA GLU A 108 -14.34 7.96 1.77
C GLU A 108 -12.87 7.85 1.29
N GLY A 109 -12.00 7.31 2.15
CA GLY A 109 -10.60 7.00 1.85
C GLY A 109 -10.38 5.67 1.11
N THR A 110 -11.44 4.97 0.67
CA THR A 110 -11.29 3.69 -0.05
C THR A 110 -10.47 3.89 -1.33
N PRO A 111 -9.40 3.10 -1.57
CA PRO A 111 -8.57 3.23 -2.76
C PRO A 111 -9.36 3.00 -4.05
N MET A 112 -8.90 3.62 -5.13
CA MET A 112 -9.39 3.35 -6.48
C MET A 112 -8.57 2.27 -7.17
N ILE A 113 -9.26 1.44 -7.95
CA ILE A 113 -8.65 0.39 -8.76
C ILE A 113 -8.66 0.85 -10.22
N LEU A 114 -7.47 0.90 -10.82
CA LEU A 114 -7.26 1.25 -12.22
C LEU A 114 -7.32 -0.03 -13.07
N ARG A 115 -8.27 -0.05 -14.02
CA ARG A 115 -8.31 -1.03 -15.11
C ARG A 115 -7.76 -0.40 -16.37
N ARG A 116 -6.73 -0.99 -16.95
CA ARG A 116 -6.21 -0.58 -18.26
C ARG A 116 -7.11 -1.13 -19.36
N TYR A 117 -7.42 -0.29 -20.34
CA TYR A 117 -8.06 -0.76 -21.57
C TYR A 117 -6.99 -0.96 -22.63
N GLU A 118 -6.73 -2.22 -23.00
CA GLU A 118 -5.87 -2.53 -24.13
C GLU A 118 -6.67 -2.26 -25.43
N ASP A 119 -6.19 -1.33 -26.26
CA ASP A 119 -6.84 -0.86 -27.51
C ASP A 119 -6.74 -1.91 -28.65
N GLY A 120 -6.97 -3.20 -28.36
CA GLY A 120 -6.66 -4.29 -29.30
C GLY A 120 -7.40 -5.62 -29.14
N ALA A 121 -8.34 -5.76 -28.21
CA ALA A 121 -9.10 -7.00 -28.05
C ALA A 121 -10.33 -7.07 -28.98
N ARG A 122 -10.04 -7.42 -30.24
CA ARG A 122 -10.88 -8.19 -31.21
C ARG A 122 -12.24 -7.61 -31.64
N THR A 123 -12.25 -7.06 -32.86
CA THR A 123 -13.32 -7.34 -33.85
C THR A 123 -12.86 -8.46 -34.78
#